data_AF-A0AA35Y4Q5-F1
#
_entry.id   AF-A0AA35Y4Q5-F1
#
_cell.length_a   1.000
_cell.length_b   1.000
_cell.length_c   1.000
_cell.angle_alpha   90.00
_cell.angle_beta   90.00
_cell.angle_gamma   90.00
#
_symmetry.space_group_name_H-M   'P 1'
#
loop_
_entity.id
_entity.type
_entity.pdbx_description
1 polymer ?
#
loop_
_entity_poly.entity_id
_entity_poly.type
_entity_poly.pdbx_seq_one_letter_code
_entity_poly.pdbx_strand_id
1 'polypeptide(L)' 'MAQVYIEPRPKGRRDGEAIEVFVVEDHKDHVRATFRTQHEAIVWATKERHLNDKAMPGHWRAV' A
#
# COMPACT_ATOMS: atom_id res chain seq x y z
N MET A 1 1.27 -6.76 -11.30
CA MET A 1 0.78 -6.48 -9.93
C MET A 1 1.65 -5.40 -9.34
N ALA A 2 1.13 -4.19 -9.07
CA ALA A 2 1.86 -3.28 -8.21
C ALA A 2 1.73 -3.82 -6.78
N GLN A 3 2.78 -4.50 -6.30
CA GLN A 3 2.84 -4.91 -4.91
C GLN A 3 3.04 -3.65 -4.07
N VAL A 4 2.10 -3.42 -3.15
CA VAL A 4 2.17 -2.31 -2.20
C VAL A 4 2.30 -2.85 -0.78
N TYR A 5 3.06 -2.16 0.04
CA TYR A 5 3.38 -2.52 1.41
C TYR A 5 2.89 -1.40 2.33
N ILE A 6 2.30 -1.76 3.45
CA ILE A 6 1.86 -0.80 4.46
C ILE A 6 2.91 -0.78 5.56
N GLU A 7 3.60 0.35 5.72
CA GLU A 7 4.67 0.49 6.68
C GLU A 7 4.39 1.58 7.71
N PRO A 8 4.58 1.30 9.02
CA PRO A 8 4.51 2.33 10.05
C PRO A 8 5.74 3.25 9.98
N ARG A 9 5.54 4.54 10.28
CA ARG A 9 6.60 5.54 10.37
C ARG A 9 6.68 6.16 11.78
N PRO A 10 7.89 6.57 12.22
CA PRO A 10 9.16 6.61 11.47
C PRO A 10 9.80 5.22 11.22
N LYS A 11 10.54 5.08 10.11
CA LYS A 11 11.31 3.85 9.79
C LYS A 11 12.40 3.67 10.86
N GLY A 12 12.59 2.44 11.34
CA GLY A 12 13.61 2.14 12.36
C GLY A 12 13.25 2.61 13.77
N ARG A 13 11.97 2.89 14.05
CA ARG A 13 11.48 3.17 15.41
C ARG A 13 11.89 2.06 16.38
N ARG A 14 12.19 2.44 17.62
CA ARG A 14 12.44 1.47 18.70
C ARG A 14 11.13 0.86 19.17
N ASP A 15 11.19 -0.36 19.71
CA ASP A 15 10.02 -0.98 20.31
C ASP A 15 9.49 -0.11 21.45
N GLY A 16 8.20 0.22 21.39
CA GLY A 16 7.52 1.13 22.33
C GLY A 16 7.40 2.59 21.86
N GLU A 17 8.10 3.01 20.81
CA GLU A 17 7.91 4.34 20.23
C GLU A 17 6.58 4.45 19.46
N ALA A 18 5.97 5.63 19.46
CA ALA A 18 4.67 5.82 18.81
C ALA A 18 4.76 5.65 17.29
N ILE A 19 3.71 5.07 16.69
CA ILE A 19 3.50 5.14 15.25
C ILE A 19 2.81 6.46 14.96
N GLU A 20 3.41 7.29 14.12
CA GLU A 20 2.83 8.60 13.77
C GLU A 20 1.89 8.48 12.57
N VAL A 21 2.33 7.74 11.55
CA VAL A 21 1.58 7.53 10.30
C VAL A 21 1.91 6.17 9.69
N PHE A 22 1.04 5.73 8.78
CA PHE A 22 1.22 4.56 7.94
C PHE A 22 1.41 5.01 6.51
N VAL A 23 2.49 4.59 5.87
CA VAL A 23 2.72 4.82 4.44
C VAL A 23 2.36 3.58 3.66
N VAL A 24 1.84 3.78 2.45
CA VAL A 24 1.71 2.71 1.46
C VAL A 24 2.79 2.94 0.41
N GLU A 25 3.71 2.00 0.27
CA GLU A 25 4.85 2.10 -0.66
C GLU A 25 4.90 0.93 -1.63
N ASP A 26 5.53 1.13 -2.79
CA ASP A 26 5.75 0.04 -3.75
C ASP A 26 7.05 -0.72 -3.46
N HIS A 27 7.30 -1.79 -4.22
CA HIS A 27 8.52 -2.61 -4.14
C HIS A 27 9.85 -1.86 -4.39
N LYS A 28 9.81 -0.57 -4.75
CA LYS A 28 10.99 0.30 -4.91
C LYS A 28 11.03 1.40 -3.84
N ASP A 29 10.33 1.19 -2.72
CA ASP A 29 10.21 2.14 -1.60
C ASP A 29 9.54 3.48 -1.99
N HIS A 30 8.85 3.58 -3.13
CA HIS A 30 8.14 4.81 -3.48
C HIS A 30 6.84 4.91 -2.70
N VAL A 31 6.70 5.97 -1.90
CA VAL A 31 5.46 6.28 -1.18
C VAL A 31 4.37 6.65 -2.18
N ARG A 32 3.28 5.88 -2.15
CA ARG A 32 2.06 6.09 -2.95
C ARG A 32 1.01 6.86 -2.18
N ALA A 33 0.93 6.67 -0.86
CA ALA A 33 -0.01 7.36 0.00
C ALA A 33 0.45 7.34 1.47
N THR A 34 -0.13 8.21 2.30
CA THR A 34 0.12 8.30 3.74
C THR A 34 -1.18 8.47 4.50
N PHE A 35 -1.33 7.74 5.61
CA PHE A 35 -2.55 7.67 6.41
C PHE A 35 -2.21 7.77 7.90
N ARG A 36 -3.16 8.22 8.71
CA ARG A 36 -2.95 8.27 10.17
C ARG A 36 -3.18 6.92 10.84
N THR A 37 -4.04 6.09 10.24
CA THR A 37 -4.38 4.78 10.79
C THR A 37 -4.01 3.67 9.82
N GLN A 38 -3.69 2.50 10.39
CA GLN A 38 -3.44 1.30 9.60
C GLN A 38 -4.69 0.88 8.82
N HIS A 39 -5.88 1.08 9.41
CA HIS A 39 -7.14 0.72 8.78
C HIS A 39 -7.37 1.50 7.50
N GLU A 40 -7.15 2.82 7.50
CA GLU A 40 -7.25 3.66 6.29
C GLU A 40 -6.28 3.19 5.20
N ALA A 41 -5.03 2.86 5.57
CA ALA A 41 -4.04 2.34 4.64
C ALA A 41 -4.48 0.99 4.03
N ILE A 42 -5.06 0.09 4.83
CA ILE A 42 -5.59 -1.21 4.37
C ILE A 42 -6.77 -1.02 3.41
N VAL A 43 -7.71 -0.13 3.76
CA VAL A 43 -8.86 0.19 2.92
C VAL A 43 -8.40 0.77 1.57
N TRP A 44 -7.41 1.67 1.59
CA TRP A 44 -6.84 2.24 0.37
C TRP A 44 -6.13 1.18 -0.49
N ALA A 45 -5.22 0.39 0.10
CA ALA A 45 -4.50 -0.65 -0.63
C ALA A 45 -5.42 -1.73 -1.23
N THR A 46 -6.55 -2.01 -0.58
CA THR A 46 -7.56 -2.93 -1.11
C THR A 46 -8.33 -2.35 -2.29
N LYS A 47 -8.59 -1.04 -2.33
CA LYS A 47 -9.19 -0.37 -3.50
C LYS A 47 -8.24 -0.37 -4.70
N GLU A 48 -6.96 -0.13 -4.48
CA GLU A 48 -5.96 -0.23 -5.55
C GLU A 48 -5.86 -1.65 -6.13
N ARG A 49 -6.08 -2.69 -5.30
CA ARG A 49 -6.13 -4.08 -5.78
C ARG A 49 -7.32 -4.34 -6.71
N HIS A 50 -8.43 -3.63 -6.55
CA HIS A 50 -9.61 -3.73 -7.43
C HIS A 50 -9.43 -3.02 -8.78
N LEU A 51 -8.48 -2.10 -8.93
CA LEU A 51 -8.18 -1.50 -10.23
C LEU A 51 -7.48 -2.46 -11.20
N ASN A 52 -7.11 -3.66 -10.75
CA ASN A 52 -6.56 -4.74 -11.57
C ASN A 52 -7.55 -5.91 -11.69
N ASP A 53 -8.83 -5.58 -11.88
CA ASP A 53 -9.95 -6.51 -11.86
C ASP A 53 -9.75 -7.68 -12.82
N LYS A 54 -9.72 -8.90 -12.27
CA LYS A 54 -9.63 -10.14 -13.04
C LYS A 54 -10.85 -10.36 -13.94
N ALA A 55 -11.93 -9.60 -13.73
CA ALA A 55 -13.10 -9.58 -14.58
C ALA A 55 -12.90 -8.82 -15.91
N MET A 56 -11.74 -8.19 -16.14
CA MET A 56 -11.41 -7.51 -17.40
C MET A 56 -10.36 -8.29 -18.20
N PRO A 57 -10.78 -9.13 -19.17
CA PRO A 57 -9.84 -10.05 -19.81
C PRO A 57 -8.75 -9.39 -20.67
N GLY A 58 -8.96 -8.14 -21.08
CA GLY A 58 -7.99 -7.37 -21.86
C GLY A 58 -6.74 -6.96 -21.08
N HIS A 59 -6.75 -7.04 -19.74
CA HIS A 59 -5.61 -6.67 -18.90
C HIS A 59 -4.57 -7.80 -18.71
N TRP A 60 -4.91 -9.05 -19.08
CA TRP A 60 -4.02 -10.21 -18.92
C TRP A 60 -3.44 -10.75 -20.23
N ARG A 61 -3.98 -10.35 -21.38
CA ARG A 61 -3.37 -10.65 -22.68
C ARG A 61 -2.42 -9.51 -23.02
N ALA A 62 -1.12 -9.76 -22.90
CA ALA A 62 -0.14 -8.96 -23.63
C ALA A 62 -0.48 -9.09 -25.13
N VAL A 63 -0.71 -7.95 -25.78
CA VAL A 63 -0.68 -7.86 -27.25
C VAL A 63 0.76 -7.91 -27.71
#